data_AF-A0A2J7NA20-F1
#
_entry.id   AF-A0A2J7NA20-F1
#
_cell.length_a   1.000
_cell.length_b   1.000
_cell.length_c   1.000
_cell.angle_alpha   90.00
_cell.angle_beta   90.00
_cell.angle_gamma   90.00
#
_symmetry.space_group_name_H-M   'P 1'
#
loop_
_entity.id
_entity.type
_entity.pdbx_description
1 polymer ?
#
loop_
_entity_poly.entity_id
_entity_poly.type
_entity_poly.pdbx_seq_one_letter_code
_entity_poly.pdbx_strand_id
1 'polypeptide(L)'
;MLQHYSVSWKKGLAALCLLAVAGLSGCDQKENAAAKVEYDGLSNSQPLRVDANNHTVTMLVQINGRFLTDDTRHGIVFKDGSNGHKSLFMGYATPKAFYEALKEAGGTPGENMTMDNKETTHVTGSKLDISVNWQGAAKAYSFDEVIVDSNGKKLDMRFGGNLTAAEEKKTGCLVCLDSCPVGIVSNATYTYGAVEKRGEVKFKGNASVLPADNTPATVTFKITE
;
A
#
# COMPACT_ATOMS: atom_id res chain seq x y z
N MET A 1 -78.76 37.97 19.19
CA MET A 1 -78.49 37.02 18.08
C MET A 1 -77.28 37.51 17.31
N LEU A 2 -76.30 36.62 17.09
CA LEU A 2 -75.17 36.63 16.15
C LEU A 2 -74.03 37.69 16.25
N GLN A 3 -72.95 37.24 16.90
CA GLN A 3 -71.52 37.14 16.48
C GLN A 3 -70.77 38.27 15.73
N HIS A 4 -69.67 38.69 16.40
CA HIS A 4 -68.26 38.92 15.98
C HIS A 4 -67.90 39.54 14.62
N TYR A 5 -66.92 40.46 14.63
CA TYR A 5 -65.56 40.36 14.04
C TYR A 5 -64.86 41.74 14.17
N SER A 6 -63.82 41.85 15.02
CA SER A 6 -62.37 41.91 14.72
C SER A 6 -61.82 43.34 14.52
N VAL A 7 -60.70 43.60 15.19
CA VAL A 7 -60.03 44.90 15.32
C VAL A 7 -58.59 44.80 14.83
N SER A 8 -58.10 45.82 14.14
CA SER A 8 -56.66 46.16 14.06
C SER A 8 -56.50 47.61 13.57
N TRP A 9 -55.76 48.48 14.27
CA TRP A 9 -54.31 48.66 14.03
C TRP A 9 -53.75 49.98 14.65
N LYS A 10 -52.49 49.89 15.11
CA LYS A 10 -51.41 50.90 15.29
C LYS A 10 -51.54 51.96 16.38
N LYS A 11 -50.60 51.89 17.33
CA LYS A 11 -49.47 52.83 17.54
C LYS A 11 -48.66 52.36 18.76
N GLY A 12 -47.34 52.54 18.76
CA GLY A 12 -46.53 52.43 19.98
C GLY A 12 -45.08 52.04 19.75
N LEU A 13 -44.19 52.97 20.07
CA LEU A 13 -42.73 52.92 19.94
C LEU A 13 -42.07 52.25 21.16
N ALA A 14 -40.86 51.75 20.94
CA ALA A 14 -39.73 51.63 21.87
C ALA A 14 -39.77 50.58 23.00
N ALA A 15 -38.83 49.62 22.94
CA ALA A 15 -37.77 49.48 23.94
C ALA A 15 -36.74 48.43 23.48
N LEU A 16 -35.48 48.84 23.55
CA LEU A 16 -34.26 48.11 23.26
C LEU A 16 -33.96 47.15 24.43
N CYS A 17 -33.79 45.85 24.18
CA CYS A 17 -33.12 44.94 25.12
C CYS A 17 -32.27 43.95 24.33
N LEU A 18 -30.95 44.06 24.53
CA LEU A 18 -29.92 43.14 24.07
C LEU A 18 -30.16 41.74 24.63
N LEU A 19 -30.32 40.76 23.75
CA LEU A 19 -30.09 39.35 24.06
C LEU A 19 -29.29 38.73 22.92
N ALA A 20 -27.99 38.57 23.18
CA ALA A 20 -27.10 37.75 22.41
C ALA A 20 -27.55 36.29 22.55
N VAL A 21 -28.05 35.70 21.47
CA VAL A 21 -28.23 34.25 21.36
C VAL A 21 -27.10 33.75 20.48
N ALA A 22 -26.19 33.01 21.12
CA ALA A 22 -25.11 32.29 20.49
C ALA A 22 -25.65 31.47 19.32
N GLY A 23 -25.07 31.69 18.14
CA GLY A 23 -25.30 30.85 16.97
C GLY A 23 -24.99 29.41 17.35
N LEU A 24 -25.97 28.54 17.11
CA LEU A 24 -25.80 27.09 17.15
C LEU A 24 -24.62 26.75 16.25
N SER A 25 -23.52 26.36 16.88
CA SER A 25 -22.38 25.74 16.25
C SER A 25 -22.86 24.51 15.50
N GLY A 26 -23.05 24.66 14.19
CA GLY A 26 -22.97 23.53 13.28
C GLY A 26 -21.58 22.96 13.46
N CYS A 27 -21.47 21.82 14.15
CA CYS A 27 -20.31 20.97 14.05
C CYS A 27 -20.20 20.55 12.59
N ASP A 28 -19.44 21.31 11.80
CA ASP A 28 -18.79 20.80 10.60
C ASP A 28 -17.89 19.65 11.04
N GLN A 29 -18.47 18.45 11.14
CA GLN A 29 -17.70 17.23 10.98
C GLN A 29 -17.22 17.25 9.52
N LYS A 30 -16.09 17.90 9.29
CA LYS A 30 -15.19 17.49 8.21
C LYS A 30 -14.83 16.04 8.50
N GLU A 31 -15.62 15.11 7.97
CA GLU A 31 -15.10 13.80 7.60
C GLU A 31 -13.85 14.09 6.78
N ASN A 32 -12.69 13.71 7.33
CA ASN A 32 -11.46 13.66 6.56
C ASN A 32 -11.67 12.58 5.49
N ALA A 33 -12.29 12.97 4.37
CA ALA A 33 -12.29 12.17 3.17
C ALA A 33 -10.81 11.93 2.82
N ALA A 34 -10.37 10.67 2.94
CA ALA A 34 -9.00 10.30 2.61
C ALA A 34 -8.67 10.82 1.21
N ALA A 35 -7.51 11.48 1.06
CA ALA A 35 -7.11 12.05 -0.22
C ALA A 35 -7.18 10.99 -1.32
N LYS A 36 -7.81 11.34 -2.44
CA LYS A 36 -7.97 10.47 -3.59
C LYS A 36 -6.60 10.26 -4.23
N VAL A 37 -6.09 9.03 -4.22
CA VAL A 37 -4.85 8.64 -4.90
C VAL A 37 -5.23 7.72 -6.04
N GLU A 38 -4.85 8.09 -7.26
CA GLU A 38 -5.19 7.38 -8.49
C GLU A 38 -4.05 7.45 -9.49
N TYR A 39 -3.84 6.34 -10.21
CA TYR A 39 -2.90 6.27 -11.31
C TYR A 39 -3.22 5.04 -12.19
N ASP A 40 -3.09 5.18 -13.51
CA ASP A 40 -3.30 4.09 -14.49
C ASP A 40 -4.64 3.32 -14.33
N GLY A 41 -5.70 4.05 -13.98
CA GLY A 41 -7.04 3.47 -13.76
C GLY A 41 -7.21 2.72 -12.43
N LEU A 42 -6.21 2.73 -11.55
CA LEU A 42 -6.29 2.22 -10.18
C LEU A 42 -6.53 3.37 -9.20
N SER A 43 -7.14 3.05 -8.06
CA SER A 43 -7.40 3.99 -6.98
C SER A 43 -7.17 3.37 -5.61
N ASN A 44 -7.21 4.17 -4.54
CA ASN A 44 -7.22 3.66 -3.17
C ASN A 44 -8.42 2.74 -2.86
N SER A 45 -9.56 2.88 -3.56
CA SER A 45 -10.73 2.00 -3.42
C SER A 45 -10.68 0.76 -4.31
N GLN A 46 -9.93 0.82 -5.42
CA GLN A 46 -9.67 -0.29 -6.32
C GLN A 46 -8.17 -0.35 -6.63
N PRO A 47 -7.34 -0.85 -5.69
CA PRO A 47 -5.89 -0.74 -5.78
C PRO A 47 -5.24 -1.86 -6.59
N LEU A 48 -6.02 -2.82 -7.07
CA LEU A 48 -5.55 -3.98 -7.83
C LEU A 48 -6.32 -4.11 -9.16
N ARG A 49 -5.61 -4.55 -10.18
CA ARG A 49 -6.17 -5.05 -11.45
C ARG A 49 -5.55 -6.40 -11.74
N VAL A 50 -6.38 -7.41 -11.98
CA VAL A 50 -5.96 -8.76 -12.36
C VAL A 50 -6.20 -8.94 -13.85
N ASP A 51 -5.20 -9.51 -14.54
CA ASP A 51 -5.33 -10.01 -15.90
C ASP A 51 -4.88 -11.47 -15.90
N ALA A 52 -5.85 -12.36 -15.71
CA ALA A 52 -5.62 -13.79 -15.62
C ALA A 52 -5.13 -14.40 -16.95
N ASN A 53 -5.49 -13.81 -18.08
CA ASN A 53 -5.05 -14.29 -19.40
C ASN A 53 -3.55 -14.05 -19.61
N ASN A 54 -3.04 -12.92 -19.08
CA ASN A 54 -1.61 -12.59 -19.16
C ASN A 54 -0.84 -12.96 -17.88
N HIS A 55 -1.50 -13.59 -16.91
CA HIS A 55 -0.94 -13.96 -15.61
C HIS A 55 -0.32 -12.77 -14.85
N THR A 56 -1.01 -11.63 -14.84
CA THR A 56 -0.53 -10.42 -14.17
C THR A 56 -1.47 -9.87 -13.10
N VAL A 57 -0.86 -9.28 -12.08
CA VAL A 57 -1.53 -8.43 -11.10
C VAL A 57 -0.84 -7.07 -11.11
N THR A 58 -1.59 -5.98 -11.32
CA THR A 58 -1.08 -4.62 -11.21
C THR A 58 -1.59 -4.00 -9.91
N MET A 59 -0.69 -3.39 -9.13
CA MET A 59 -0.99 -2.77 -7.84
C MET A 59 -0.67 -1.28 -7.84
N LEU A 60 -1.57 -0.47 -7.28
CA LEU A 60 -1.29 0.93 -6.96
C LEU A 60 -0.38 1.01 -5.74
N VAL A 61 0.70 1.77 -5.88
CA VAL A 61 1.65 2.07 -4.80
C VAL A 61 2.00 3.56 -4.79
N GLN A 62 2.68 3.98 -3.73
CA GLN A 62 3.30 5.29 -3.61
C GLN A 62 4.77 5.13 -3.23
N ILE A 63 5.65 5.89 -3.87
CA ILE A 63 7.08 5.91 -3.52
C ILE A 63 7.26 6.50 -2.12
N ASN A 64 8.07 5.83 -1.29
CA ASN A 64 8.57 6.36 -0.04
C ASN A 64 10.03 6.75 -0.22
N GLY A 65 10.24 8.05 -0.47
CA GLY A 65 11.54 8.63 -0.83
C GLY A 65 12.61 8.50 0.24
N ARG A 66 12.22 8.24 1.50
CA ARG A 66 13.16 7.92 2.58
C ARG A 66 14.11 6.80 2.19
N PHE A 67 13.61 5.76 1.53
CA PHE A 67 14.38 4.59 1.16
C PHE A 67 15.12 4.73 -0.17
N LEU A 68 15.18 5.93 -0.75
CA LEU A 68 16.17 6.26 -1.78
C LEU A 68 17.56 6.49 -1.17
N THR A 69 17.62 6.77 0.13
CA THR A 69 18.86 6.93 0.91
C THR A 69 19.02 5.88 1.98
N ASP A 70 17.95 5.54 2.69
CA ASP A 70 17.96 4.59 3.80
C ASP A 70 17.87 3.14 3.32
N ASP A 71 18.47 2.22 4.08
CA ASP A 71 18.35 0.78 3.85
C ASP A 71 16.99 0.26 4.36
N THR A 72 16.39 -0.72 3.68
CA THR A 72 15.18 -1.43 4.14
C THR A 72 15.14 -2.87 3.65
N ARG A 73 14.46 -3.74 4.40
CA ARG A 73 14.07 -5.08 3.92
C ARG A 73 12.67 -5.12 3.30
N HIS A 74 11.93 -4.04 3.39
CA HIS A 74 10.53 -3.97 3.01
C HIS A 74 10.40 -3.36 1.61
N GLY A 75 10.10 -4.20 0.61
CA GLY A 75 9.85 -3.74 -0.75
C GLY A 75 8.53 -3.01 -0.81
N ILE A 76 7.43 -3.72 -0.56
CA ILE A 76 6.07 -3.16 -0.54
C ILE A 76 5.36 -3.58 0.73
N VAL A 77 4.77 -2.62 1.43
CA VAL A 77 3.93 -2.85 2.60
C VAL A 77 2.63 -2.08 2.43
N PHE A 78 1.51 -2.71 2.78
CA PHE A 78 0.21 -2.04 2.83
C PHE A 78 0.30 -0.82 3.74
N LYS A 79 -0.09 0.35 3.23
CA LYS A 79 0.08 1.65 3.89
C LYS A 79 -0.46 1.71 5.32
N ASP A 80 -1.56 1.00 5.60
CA ASP A 80 -2.20 1.01 6.92
C ASP A 80 -1.74 -0.18 7.80
N GLY A 81 -0.78 -0.98 7.33
CA GLY A 81 -0.11 -2.01 8.14
C GLY A 81 0.91 -1.41 9.11
N SER A 82 1.23 -2.13 10.19
CA SER A 82 2.15 -1.62 11.23
C SER A 82 3.57 -1.31 10.74
N ASN A 83 3.97 -1.84 9.58
CA ASN A 83 5.24 -1.54 8.92
C ASN A 83 5.10 -0.67 7.66
N GLY A 84 3.93 -0.08 7.37
CA GLY A 84 3.67 0.66 6.12
C GLY A 84 4.70 1.74 5.81
N HIS A 85 5.11 2.51 6.82
CA HIS A 85 6.12 3.57 6.70
C HIS A 85 7.57 3.07 6.58
N LYS A 86 7.80 1.76 6.63
CA LYS A 86 9.14 1.14 6.58
C LYS A 86 9.51 0.59 5.20
N SER A 87 8.62 0.67 4.21
CA SER A 87 8.85 0.14 2.88
C SER A 87 9.22 1.19 1.85
N LEU A 88 9.95 0.77 0.82
CA LEU A 88 10.28 1.58 -0.35
C LEU A 88 9.03 1.99 -1.13
N PHE A 89 8.05 1.09 -1.22
CA PHE A 89 6.75 1.35 -1.82
C PHE A 89 5.65 1.14 -0.76
N MET A 90 4.77 2.12 -0.60
CA MET A 90 3.56 1.99 0.20
C MET A 90 2.43 1.49 -0.70
N GLY A 91 1.98 0.26 -0.50
CA GLY A 91 0.91 -0.36 -1.28
C GLY A 91 -0.47 0.02 -0.76
N TYR A 92 -1.45 0.13 -1.66
CA TYR A 92 -2.83 0.43 -1.31
C TYR A 92 -3.71 -0.82 -1.13
N ALA A 93 -3.21 -1.99 -1.53
CA ALA A 93 -3.90 -3.27 -1.37
C ALA A 93 -3.61 -3.93 -0.01
N THR A 94 -4.60 -4.64 0.54
CA THR A 94 -4.41 -5.47 1.72
C THR A 94 -3.65 -6.76 1.37
N PRO A 95 -2.97 -7.41 2.33
CA PRO A 95 -2.31 -8.69 2.11
C PRO A 95 -3.25 -9.76 1.53
N LYS A 96 -4.46 -9.86 2.07
CA LYS A 96 -5.47 -10.81 1.58
C LYS A 96 -5.89 -10.54 0.14
N ALA A 97 -6.19 -9.29 -0.20
CA ALA A 97 -6.58 -8.94 -1.57
C ALA A 97 -5.45 -9.23 -2.57
N PHE A 98 -4.21 -8.93 -2.19
CA PHE A 98 -3.05 -9.22 -3.03
C PHE A 98 -2.80 -10.73 -3.20
N TYR A 99 -2.91 -11.50 -2.12
CA TYR A 99 -2.79 -12.96 -2.15
C TYR A 99 -3.83 -13.60 -3.09
N GLU A 100 -5.11 -13.22 -2.97
CA GLU A 100 -6.16 -13.77 -3.83
C GLU A 100 -6.01 -13.31 -5.28
N ALA A 101 -5.56 -12.08 -5.53
CA ALA A 101 -5.27 -11.59 -6.87
C ALA A 101 -4.16 -12.40 -7.56
N LEU A 102 -3.09 -12.75 -6.84
CA LEU A 102 -2.02 -13.60 -7.39
C LEU A 102 -2.53 -15.01 -7.71
N LYS A 103 -3.39 -15.58 -6.86
CA LYS A 103 -4.05 -16.86 -7.14
C LYS A 103 -4.97 -16.80 -8.35
N GLU A 104 -5.77 -15.73 -8.46
CA GLU A 104 -6.65 -15.50 -9.61
C GLU A 104 -5.85 -15.36 -10.92
N ALA A 105 -4.65 -14.77 -10.85
CA ALA A 105 -3.72 -14.71 -11.98
C ALA A 105 -3.02 -16.06 -12.29
N GLY A 106 -3.33 -17.13 -11.56
CA GLY A 106 -2.76 -18.47 -11.77
C GLY A 106 -1.54 -18.81 -10.91
N GLY A 107 -1.23 -18.00 -9.91
CA GLY A 107 -0.08 -18.21 -9.03
C GLY A 107 -0.33 -19.33 -8.01
N THR A 108 0.70 -20.14 -7.78
CA THR A 108 0.77 -21.16 -6.74
C THR A 108 1.62 -20.67 -5.57
N PRO A 109 1.04 -20.52 -4.37
CA PRO A 109 1.80 -20.10 -3.19
C PRO A 109 2.73 -21.21 -2.71
N GLY A 110 3.91 -20.84 -2.21
CA GLY A 110 4.88 -21.79 -1.66
C GLY A 110 4.50 -22.36 -0.29
N GLU A 111 4.02 -21.52 0.63
CA GLU A 111 3.63 -21.83 2.01
C GLU A 111 4.67 -22.66 2.79
N ASN A 112 5.95 -22.51 2.46
CA ASN A 112 7.02 -23.36 2.98
C ASN A 112 7.75 -22.77 4.21
N MET A 113 7.48 -21.51 4.53
CA MET A 113 8.16 -20.80 5.61
C MET A 113 7.29 -20.74 6.87
N THR A 114 7.92 -20.97 8.02
CA THR A 114 7.31 -20.84 9.34
C THR A 114 8.19 -19.95 10.21
N MET A 115 7.70 -19.59 11.39
CA MET A 115 8.54 -18.85 12.35
C MET A 115 9.77 -19.64 12.83
N ASP A 116 9.71 -20.96 12.77
CA ASP A 116 10.75 -21.86 13.27
C ASP A 116 11.85 -22.09 12.24
N ASN A 117 11.50 -22.19 10.95
CA ASN A 117 12.46 -22.52 9.90
C ASN A 117 13.02 -21.29 9.14
N LYS A 118 12.49 -20.10 9.41
CA LYS A 118 12.72 -18.88 8.59
C LYS A 118 14.19 -18.55 8.31
N GLU A 119 15.10 -18.81 9.24
CA GLU A 119 16.50 -18.39 9.12
C GLU A 119 17.30 -19.27 8.15
N THR A 120 16.84 -20.49 7.89
CA THR A 120 17.50 -21.50 7.04
C THR A 120 16.74 -21.81 5.76
N THR A 121 15.49 -21.32 5.64
CA THR A 121 14.61 -21.64 4.52
C THR A 121 14.54 -20.47 3.54
N HIS A 122 14.69 -20.79 2.26
CA HIS A 122 14.38 -19.87 1.17
C HIS A 122 12.89 -20.02 0.79
N VAL A 123 12.22 -18.90 0.56
CA VAL A 123 10.81 -18.92 0.11
C VAL A 123 10.67 -19.64 -1.23
N THR A 124 9.61 -20.41 -1.41
CA THR A 124 9.26 -21.08 -2.67
C THR A 124 7.92 -20.57 -3.22
N GLY A 125 7.42 -21.20 -4.29
CA GLY A 125 6.19 -20.82 -4.98
C GLY A 125 6.47 -20.25 -6.37
N SER A 126 5.42 -19.73 -7.01
CA SER A 126 5.50 -19.15 -8.35
C SER A 126 6.57 -18.09 -8.44
N LYS A 127 7.34 -18.13 -9.54
CA LYS A 127 8.29 -17.06 -9.85
C LYS A 127 7.54 -15.85 -10.39
N LEU A 128 7.96 -14.67 -9.95
CA LEU A 128 7.38 -13.39 -10.35
C LEU A 128 8.43 -12.49 -10.99
N ASP A 129 8.17 -12.08 -12.23
CA ASP A 129 8.83 -10.90 -12.81
C ASP A 129 8.07 -9.67 -12.34
N ILE A 130 8.77 -8.72 -11.73
CA ILE A 130 8.14 -7.52 -11.15
C ILE A 130 8.68 -6.27 -11.83
N SER A 131 7.77 -5.38 -12.21
CA SER A 131 8.10 -4.10 -12.84
C SER A 131 7.32 -2.94 -12.23
N VAL A 132 7.88 -1.73 -12.32
CA VAL A 132 7.34 -0.48 -11.77
C VAL A 132 7.20 0.54 -12.87
N ASN A 133 6.08 1.27 -12.88
CA ASN A 133 5.81 2.36 -13.80
C ASN A 133 5.20 3.57 -13.07
N TRP A 134 5.47 4.77 -13.56
CA TRP A 134 4.92 6.01 -13.01
C TRP A 134 4.76 7.06 -14.12
N GLN A 135 4.06 8.15 -13.82
CA GLN A 135 3.86 9.24 -14.78
C GLN A 135 5.20 9.83 -15.22
N GLY A 136 5.48 9.80 -16.53
CA GLY A 136 6.73 10.29 -17.10
C GLY A 136 7.90 9.29 -17.08
N ALA A 137 7.68 8.05 -16.61
CA ALA A 137 8.64 6.98 -16.80
C ALA A 137 8.85 6.69 -18.30
N ALA A 138 10.09 6.46 -18.73
CA ALA A 138 10.41 6.15 -20.13
C ALA A 138 9.98 4.72 -20.52
N LYS A 139 9.84 3.83 -19.54
CA LYS A 139 9.42 2.44 -19.66
C LYS A 139 8.96 1.92 -18.29
N ALA A 140 8.38 0.72 -18.26
CA ALA A 140 8.32 -0.05 -17.03
C ALA A 140 9.73 -0.54 -16.67
N TYR A 141 10.18 -0.28 -15.45
CA TYR A 141 11.49 -0.67 -14.94
C TYR A 141 11.37 -1.94 -14.12
N SER A 142 12.29 -2.89 -14.24
CA SER A 142 12.25 -4.09 -13.40
C SER A 142 12.59 -3.77 -11.94
N PHE A 143 12.24 -4.68 -11.03
CA PHE A 143 12.64 -4.61 -9.63
C PHE A 143 14.17 -4.54 -9.45
N ASP A 144 14.94 -5.25 -10.29
CA ASP A 144 16.41 -5.16 -10.29
C ASP A 144 16.95 -3.79 -10.76
N GLU A 145 16.15 -3.02 -11.53
CA GLU A 145 16.54 -1.67 -11.96
C GLU A 145 16.24 -0.61 -10.90
N VAL A 146 15.12 -0.77 -10.18
CA VAL A 146 14.64 0.21 -9.19
C VAL A 146 15.08 -0.07 -7.76
N ILE A 147 15.60 -1.27 -7.46
CA ILE A 147 16.12 -1.65 -6.14
C ILE A 147 17.60 -2.00 -6.28
N VAL A 148 18.42 -1.35 -5.47
CA VAL A 148 19.85 -1.64 -5.38
C VAL A 148 20.07 -2.71 -4.31
N ASP A 149 20.58 -3.86 -4.71
CA ASP A 149 21.20 -4.86 -3.84
C ASP A 149 22.69 -4.49 -3.67
N SER A 150 23.16 -4.34 -2.42
CA SER A 150 24.57 -3.97 -2.16
C SER A 150 25.61 -4.98 -2.65
N ASN A 151 25.20 -6.23 -2.90
CA ASN A 151 26.03 -7.30 -3.44
C ASN A 151 25.85 -7.45 -4.97
N GLY A 152 24.97 -6.67 -5.60
CA GLY A 152 24.71 -6.71 -7.04
C GLY A 152 24.03 -8.01 -7.51
N LYS A 153 23.41 -8.77 -6.61
CA LYS A 153 22.65 -9.97 -6.99
C LYS A 153 21.28 -9.59 -7.54
N LYS A 154 20.77 -10.44 -8.43
CA LYS A 154 19.39 -10.34 -8.89
C LYS A 154 18.41 -10.80 -7.82
N LEU A 155 17.24 -10.20 -7.80
CA LEU A 155 16.13 -10.60 -6.93
C LEU A 155 15.44 -11.83 -7.52
N ASP A 156 15.22 -12.87 -6.71
CA ASP A 156 14.41 -14.03 -7.07
C ASP A 156 13.06 -13.95 -6.34
N MET A 157 12.09 -13.27 -6.94
CA MET A 157 10.83 -12.98 -6.27
C MET A 157 9.87 -14.16 -6.41
N ARG A 158 9.38 -14.65 -5.26
CA ARG A 158 8.48 -15.81 -5.17
C ARG A 158 7.16 -15.47 -4.51
N PHE A 159 6.09 -16.04 -5.02
CA PHE A 159 4.79 -16.04 -4.35
C PHE A 159 4.83 -17.00 -3.15
N GLY A 160 5.23 -16.47 -1.98
CA GLY A 160 5.38 -17.26 -0.75
C GLY A 160 4.05 -17.65 -0.12
N GLY A 161 2.99 -16.87 -0.30
CA GLY A 161 1.67 -17.18 0.21
C GLY A 161 1.44 -16.63 1.63
N ASN A 162 2.05 -17.22 2.66
CA ASN A 162 2.15 -16.81 4.07
C ASN A 162 0.96 -16.02 4.68
N LEU A 163 -0.27 -16.20 4.18
CA LEU A 163 -1.38 -15.28 4.45
C LEU A 163 -1.79 -15.31 5.92
N THR A 164 -1.86 -16.51 6.51
CA THR A 164 -2.20 -16.70 7.93
C THR A 164 -1.27 -15.87 8.82
N ALA A 165 0.04 -15.97 8.61
CA ALA A 165 1.02 -15.21 9.39
C ALA A 165 0.93 -13.70 9.10
N ALA A 166 0.63 -13.30 7.86
CA ALA A 166 0.39 -11.90 7.51
C ALA A 166 -0.80 -11.29 8.27
N GLU A 167 -1.92 -12.02 8.35
CA GLU A 167 -3.14 -11.61 9.07
C GLU A 167 -2.93 -11.58 10.59
N GLU A 168 -2.23 -12.57 11.15
CA GLU A 168 -1.92 -12.62 12.58
C GLU A 168 -1.00 -11.48 13.02
N LYS A 169 0.06 -11.20 12.25
CA LYS A 169 1.07 -10.19 12.61
C LYS A 169 0.68 -8.77 12.25
N LYS A 170 -0.28 -8.57 11.34
CA LYS A 170 -0.81 -7.26 10.92
C LYS A 170 0.27 -6.27 10.49
N THR A 171 1.39 -6.78 9.96
CA THR A 171 2.50 -5.96 9.48
C THR A 171 2.15 -5.20 8.20
N GLY A 172 1.25 -5.77 7.40
CA GLY A 172 0.92 -5.31 6.06
C GLY A 172 1.93 -5.73 5.00
N CYS A 173 2.93 -6.59 5.31
CA CYS A 173 3.97 -6.95 4.35
C CYS A 173 3.38 -7.61 3.09
N LEU A 174 3.60 -6.98 1.94
CA LEU A 174 3.21 -7.52 0.63
C LEU A 174 4.43 -8.13 -0.06
N VAL A 175 5.54 -7.40 -0.09
CA VAL A 175 6.80 -7.83 -0.71
C VAL A 175 7.97 -7.61 0.25
N CYS A 176 8.70 -8.68 0.60
CA CYS A 176 9.94 -8.62 1.36
C CYS A 176 11.18 -8.84 0.47
N LEU A 177 12.28 -8.14 0.77
CA LEU A 177 13.55 -8.19 0.01
C LEU A 177 14.53 -9.26 0.52
N ASP A 178 14.13 -10.00 1.54
CA ASP A 178 14.65 -11.30 1.94
C ASP A 178 13.46 -12.29 2.11
N SER A 179 13.75 -13.58 2.20
CA SER A 179 12.75 -14.61 2.47
C SER A 179 12.05 -14.29 3.78
N CYS A 180 10.72 -14.34 3.82
CA CYS A 180 9.96 -13.88 4.98
C CYS A 180 8.72 -14.76 5.22
N PRO A 181 8.50 -15.25 6.45
CA PRO A 181 7.31 -16.05 6.80
C PRO A 181 6.04 -15.19 6.97
N VAL A 182 6.04 -13.93 6.50
CA VAL A 182 4.94 -12.96 6.69
C VAL A 182 4.61 -12.23 5.39
N GLY A 183 5.57 -12.06 4.48
CA GLY A 183 5.32 -11.42 3.19
C GLY A 183 4.58 -12.36 2.25
N ILE A 184 3.60 -11.82 1.52
CA ILE A 184 2.88 -12.56 0.47
C ILE A 184 3.83 -12.97 -0.66
N VAL A 185 4.70 -12.04 -1.06
CA VAL A 185 5.80 -12.24 -1.99
C VAL A 185 7.11 -11.97 -1.24
N SER A 186 8.14 -12.76 -1.50
CA SER A 186 9.45 -12.56 -0.87
C SER A 186 10.60 -12.91 -1.82
N ASN A 187 11.77 -12.33 -1.56
CA ASN A 187 12.98 -12.59 -2.31
C ASN A 187 13.67 -13.88 -1.81
N ALA A 188 13.74 -14.90 -2.66
CA ALA A 188 14.41 -16.16 -2.38
C ALA A 188 15.94 -16.07 -2.45
N THR A 189 16.54 -14.98 -2.94
CA THR A 189 18.01 -14.84 -3.01
C THR A 189 18.68 -14.87 -1.63
N TYR A 190 17.97 -14.43 -0.58
CA TYR A 190 18.47 -14.38 0.79
C TYR A 190 17.46 -15.00 1.77
N THR A 191 17.95 -15.67 2.82
CA THR A 191 17.08 -16.17 3.89
C THR A 191 16.65 -15.03 4.83
N TYR A 192 15.61 -15.27 5.64
CA TYR A 192 15.14 -14.30 6.61
C TYR A 192 16.26 -13.81 7.54
N GLY A 193 16.32 -12.50 7.74
CA GLY A 193 17.28 -11.88 8.65
C GLY A 193 18.61 -11.51 8.00
N ALA A 194 18.80 -11.78 6.70
CA ALA A 194 19.99 -11.36 5.96
C ALA A 194 20.22 -9.85 6.06
N VAL A 195 19.15 -9.05 6.03
CA VAL A 195 19.23 -7.58 6.12
C VAL A 195 19.43 -7.12 7.56
N GLU A 196 18.43 -7.30 8.43
CA GLU A 196 18.38 -6.64 9.74
C GLU A 196 19.10 -7.42 10.86
N LYS A 197 19.26 -8.74 10.74
CA LYS A 197 19.90 -9.55 11.79
C LYS A 197 21.38 -9.78 11.53
N ARG A 198 21.74 -10.07 10.28
CA ARG A 198 23.10 -10.50 9.90
C ARG A 198 23.87 -9.46 9.09
N GLY A 199 23.19 -8.46 8.51
CA GLY A 199 23.85 -7.41 7.71
C GLY A 199 24.56 -7.94 6.47
N GLU A 200 24.11 -9.06 5.92
CA GLU A 200 24.68 -9.72 4.73
C GLU A 200 24.41 -8.93 3.44
N VAL A 201 23.34 -8.14 3.43
CA VAL A 201 22.92 -7.34 2.29
C VAL A 201 22.15 -6.11 2.77
N LYS A 202 22.26 -5.05 2.00
CA LYS A 202 21.47 -3.83 2.15
C LYS A 202 20.68 -3.59 0.88
N PHE A 203 19.43 -3.18 1.04
CA PHE A 203 18.61 -2.76 -0.08
C PHE A 203 18.11 -1.34 0.11
N LYS A 204 18.09 -0.60 -1.00
CA LYS A 204 17.47 0.72 -1.09
C LYS A 204 16.93 0.94 -2.50
N GLY A 205 16.05 1.91 -2.66
CA GLY A 205 15.62 2.35 -3.98
C GLY A 205 16.76 2.99 -4.76
N ASN A 206 16.77 2.77 -6.07
CA ASN A 206 17.71 3.39 -6.98
C ASN A 206 17.29 4.84 -7.27
N ALA A 207 17.89 5.80 -6.55
CA ALA A 207 17.59 7.23 -6.68
C ALA A 207 17.87 7.81 -8.07
N SER A 208 18.66 7.14 -8.91
CA SER A 208 18.91 7.56 -10.30
C SER A 208 17.81 7.11 -11.27
N VAL A 209 16.90 6.25 -10.81
CA VAL A 209 15.82 5.68 -11.63
C VAL A 209 14.45 6.06 -11.08
N LEU A 210 14.23 5.88 -9.77
CA LEU A 210 12.94 6.13 -9.14
C LEU A 210 12.59 7.63 -9.09
N PRO A 211 11.28 7.97 -9.16
CA PRO A 211 10.84 9.35 -9.07
C PRO A 211 10.91 9.85 -7.61
N ALA A 212 10.54 11.11 -7.42
CA ALA A 212 10.53 11.75 -6.10
C ALA A 212 9.56 11.08 -5.11
N ASP A 213 9.76 11.38 -3.83
CA ASP A 213 8.89 10.97 -2.74
C ASP A 213 7.41 11.26 -3.02
N ASN A 214 6.53 10.41 -2.49
CA ASN A 214 5.08 10.49 -2.63
C ASN A 214 4.52 10.38 -4.06
N THR A 215 5.34 10.06 -5.06
CA THR A 215 4.86 9.83 -6.42
C THR A 215 3.98 8.57 -6.48
N PRO A 216 2.74 8.65 -7.00
CA PRO A 216 1.93 7.48 -7.32
C PRO A 216 2.57 6.67 -8.45
N ALA A 217 2.54 5.35 -8.32
CA ALA A 217 3.11 4.42 -9.28
C ALA A 217 2.28 3.14 -9.34
N THR A 218 2.50 2.33 -10.37
CA THR A 218 2.02 0.95 -10.43
C THR A 218 3.18 -0.03 -10.29
N VAL A 219 2.91 -1.16 -9.63
CA VAL A 219 3.79 -2.33 -9.63
C VAL A 219 3.04 -3.49 -10.27
N THR A 220 3.59 -4.03 -11.34
CA THR A 220 3.04 -5.20 -12.05
C THR A 220 3.84 -6.44 -11.69
N PHE A 221 3.13 -7.46 -11.21
CA PHE A 221 3.63 -8.79 -10.92
C PHE A 221 3.18 -9.71 -12.04
N LYS A 222 4.12 -10.33 -12.74
CA LYS A 222 3.84 -11.33 -13.78
C LYS A 222 4.34 -12.69 -13.32
N ILE A 223 3.47 -13.70 -13.35
CA ILE A 223 3.86 -15.09 -13.09
C ILE A 223 4.58 -15.63 -14.33
N THR A 224 5.74 -16.26 -14.15
CA THR A 224 6.63 -16.65 -15.25
C THR A 224 6.98 -18.14 -15.26
N GLU A 225 6.03 -18.98 -14.88
CA GLU A 225 6.18 -20.44 -14.92
C GLU A 225 6.23 -20.99 -16.34
#